data_AF-A0A2P5FYM0-F1
#
_entry.id   AF-A0A2P5FYM0-F1
#
_cell.length_a   1.000
_cell.length_b   1.000
_cell.length_c   1.000
_cell.angle_alpha   90.00
_cell.angle_beta   90.00
_cell.angle_gamma   90.00
#
_symmetry.space_group_name_H-M   'P 1'
#
loop_
_entity.id
_entity.type
_entity.pdbx_description
1 polymer ?
#
loop_
_entity_poly.entity_id
_entity_poly.type
_entity_poly.pdbx_seq_one_letter_code
_entity_poly.pdbx_strand_id
1 'polypeptide(L)'
;CNEDHGYVEGSIRGISTSNATEKVWLISQALGDVAFAYPFSLILFEIQDTLESPPPESQTMKKASIISIVVTTMFYLLCGGSGYAAFGDHTPGNLMTGFGFYEPYWLIDLANACVVLHLVGGYQIYSQPLFANVEQWLAEKLPHRGVLNKDYRLKLPLLAAFRLNPLRLCFRSAYVVTTTVIAIVFPYFNQILGVLGGINFWPLTIYFPVEMYLKQSDIEAWTAKWIMLRTFSAIFLVVTVFALIGSIEGLISAKLS
;
A
#
# COMPACT_ATOMS: atom_id res chain seq x y z
N CYS A 1 -27.67 -6.98 -29.93
CA CYS A 1 -27.13 -8.35 -29.99
C CYS A 1 -25.95 -8.37 -30.95
N ASN A 2 -24.74 -8.52 -30.40
CA ASN A 2 -23.63 -9.19 -31.09
C ASN A 2 -22.96 -10.02 -29.99
N GLU A 3 -23.33 -11.30 -29.95
CA GLU A 3 -22.73 -12.34 -29.12
C GLU A 3 -21.45 -12.80 -29.83
N ASP A 4 -20.28 -12.29 -29.43
CA ASP A 4 -18.96 -12.81 -29.87
C ASP A 4 -17.87 -12.57 -28.80
N HIS A 5 -18.19 -12.63 -27.50
CA HIS A 5 -17.22 -12.46 -26.40
C HIS A 5 -16.56 -13.79 -25.99
N GLY A 6 -15.93 -14.49 -26.94
CA GLY A 6 -15.19 -15.74 -26.70
C GLY A 6 -13.67 -15.64 -26.82
N TYR A 7 -13.13 -14.47 -27.19
CA TYR A 7 -11.72 -14.28 -27.49
C TYR A 7 -11.00 -13.51 -26.38
N VAL A 8 -9.73 -13.85 -26.17
CA VAL A 8 -8.85 -13.15 -25.24
C VAL A 8 -8.43 -11.82 -25.88
N GLU A 9 -8.85 -10.70 -25.28
CA GLU A 9 -8.51 -9.34 -25.72
C GLU A 9 -7.04 -8.99 -25.43
N GLY A 10 -6.48 -9.60 -24.39
CA GLY A 10 -5.10 -9.39 -23.98
C GLY A 10 -4.06 -9.98 -24.95
N SER A 11 -3.10 -9.16 -25.36
CA SER A 11 -1.93 -9.60 -26.14
C SER A 11 -0.71 -9.92 -25.26
N ILE A 12 0.10 -10.91 -25.65
CA ILE A 12 1.38 -11.25 -24.96
C ILE A 12 2.37 -10.08 -24.92
N ARG A 13 2.20 -9.07 -25.80
CA ARG A 13 3.03 -7.85 -25.82
C ARG A 13 2.63 -6.82 -24.77
N GLY A 14 1.58 -7.09 -23.97
CA GLY A 14 0.96 -6.11 -23.09
C GLY A 14 0.26 -4.99 -23.86
N ILE A 15 -0.20 -3.97 -23.14
CA ILE A 15 -1.00 -2.85 -23.69
C ILE A 15 -0.33 -2.17 -24.90
N SER A 16 -1.04 -2.01 -26.01
CA SER A 16 -0.54 -1.31 -27.19
C SER A 16 -0.33 0.18 -26.90
N THR A 17 0.82 0.74 -27.29
CA THR A 17 1.14 2.16 -27.14
C THR A 17 1.51 2.78 -28.47
N SER A 18 1.38 4.10 -28.57
CA SER A 18 1.67 4.84 -29.81
C SER A 18 3.16 4.83 -30.15
N ASN A 19 4.02 4.78 -29.12
CA ASN A 19 5.47 4.77 -29.26
C ASN A 19 6.15 3.97 -28.13
N ALA A 20 7.44 3.69 -28.30
CA ALA A 20 8.23 2.90 -27.35
C ALA A 20 8.45 3.64 -26.01
N THR A 21 8.53 4.97 -26.03
CA THR A 21 8.75 5.78 -24.82
C THR A 21 7.58 5.68 -23.85
N GLU A 22 6.36 5.81 -24.36
CA GLU A 22 5.11 5.60 -23.62
C GLU A 22 5.05 4.20 -23.01
N LYS A 23 5.47 3.18 -23.77
CA LYS A 23 5.55 1.80 -23.26
C LYS A 23 6.51 1.68 -22.07
N VAL A 24 7.67 2.33 -22.14
CA VAL A 24 8.67 2.33 -21.08
C VAL A 24 8.12 3.02 -19.82
N TRP A 25 7.39 4.12 -19.96
CA TRP A 25 6.76 4.78 -18.82
C TRP A 25 5.69 3.92 -18.16
N LEU A 26 4.83 3.25 -18.94
CA LEU A 26 3.84 2.32 -18.39
C LEU A 26 4.49 1.12 -17.68
N ILE A 27 5.57 0.55 -18.24
CA ILE A 27 6.33 -0.53 -17.57
C ILE A 27 6.94 -0.02 -16.26
N SER A 28 7.50 1.19 -16.29
CA SER A 28 8.08 1.82 -15.11
C SER A 28 7.05 2.02 -14.01
N GLN A 29 5.89 2.60 -14.33
CA GLN A 29 4.79 2.77 -13.39
C GLN A 29 4.30 1.42 -12.83
N ALA A 30 4.16 0.40 -13.69
CA ALA A 30 3.74 -0.94 -13.27
C ALA A 30 4.73 -1.59 -12.28
N LEU A 31 6.03 -1.33 -12.39
CA LEU A 31 7.00 -1.77 -11.39
C LEU A 31 6.74 -1.11 -10.03
N GLY A 32 6.34 0.16 -10.02
CA GLY A 32 5.92 0.88 -8.82
C GLY A 32 4.67 0.27 -8.20
N ASP A 33 3.67 -0.05 -9.03
CA ASP A 33 2.42 -0.69 -8.58
C ASP A 33 2.69 -2.06 -7.96
N VAL A 34 3.56 -2.86 -8.58
CA VAL A 34 4.01 -4.15 -8.03
C VAL A 34 4.76 -3.96 -6.72
N ALA A 35 5.65 -2.97 -6.63
CA ALA A 35 6.38 -2.66 -5.40
C ALA A 35 5.43 -2.24 -4.27
N PHE A 36 4.40 -1.46 -4.58
CA PHE A 36 3.37 -1.07 -3.61
C PHE A 36 2.53 -2.25 -3.13
N ALA A 37 2.29 -3.25 -3.97
CA ALA A 37 1.42 -4.39 -3.68
C ALA A 37 1.92 -5.31 -2.53
N TYR A 38 3.16 -5.13 -2.06
CA TYR A 38 3.73 -5.92 -0.95
C TYR A 38 4.20 -5.04 0.23
N PRO A 39 3.33 -4.22 0.86
CA PRO A 39 3.75 -3.26 1.89
C PRO A 39 3.75 -3.86 3.31
N PHE A 40 3.83 -5.18 3.45
CA PHE A 40 3.63 -5.85 4.75
C PHE A 40 4.72 -5.52 5.79
N SER A 41 5.90 -5.07 5.36
CA SER A 41 7.00 -4.63 6.22
C SER A 41 6.60 -3.50 7.19
N LEU A 42 5.58 -2.71 6.85
CA LEU A 42 5.09 -1.58 7.65
C LEU A 42 4.38 -1.98 8.96
N ILE A 43 3.82 -3.18 8.99
CA ILE A 43 2.99 -3.69 10.11
C ILE A 43 3.50 -5.03 10.63
N LEU A 44 4.56 -5.57 10.02
CA LEU A 44 5.09 -6.89 10.32
C LEU A 44 5.48 -7.00 11.79
N PHE A 45 6.17 -5.98 12.33
CA PHE A 45 6.67 -6.01 13.70
C PHE A 45 5.54 -5.87 14.72
N GLU A 46 4.55 -5.03 14.45
CA GLU A 46 3.35 -4.87 15.28
C GLU A 46 2.54 -6.16 15.34
N ILE A 47 2.40 -6.88 14.20
CA ILE A 47 1.75 -8.19 14.19
C ILE A 47 2.60 -9.20 14.97
N GLN A 48 3.91 -9.24 14.73
CA GLN A 48 4.81 -10.20 15.35
C GLN A 48 4.82 -10.05 16.88
N ASP A 49 4.82 -8.83 17.40
CA ASP A 49 4.81 -8.53 18.85
C ASP A 49 3.54 -9.02 19.55
N THR A 50 2.44 -9.25 18.81
CA THR A 50 1.18 -9.77 19.36
C THR A 50 1.08 -11.29 19.38
N LEU A 51 2.02 -12.01 18.77
CA LEU A 51 1.97 -13.46 18.72
C LEU A 51 2.40 -14.09 20.04
N GLU A 52 1.64 -15.08 20.49
CA GLU A 52 1.99 -15.85 21.67
C GLU A 52 3.14 -16.82 21.39
N SER A 53 4.09 -16.88 22.32
CA SER A 53 5.14 -17.89 22.39
C SER A 53 4.77 -18.93 23.46
N PRO A 54 5.01 -20.26 23.26
CA PRO A 54 5.73 -20.91 22.15
C PRO A 54 4.84 -21.35 20.95
N PRO A 55 5.39 -21.49 19.72
CA PRO A 55 6.80 -21.36 19.31
C PRO A 55 7.25 -19.89 19.14
N PRO A 56 8.56 -19.60 18.97
CA PRO A 56 9.05 -18.23 18.82
C PRO A 56 8.29 -17.47 17.73
N GLU A 57 7.91 -16.22 18.02
CA GLU A 57 7.03 -15.44 17.12
C GLU A 57 7.60 -15.34 15.70
N SER A 58 8.93 -15.27 15.56
CA SER A 58 9.63 -15.24 14.27
C SER A 58 9.41 -16.48 13.41
N GLN A 59 9.24 -17.67 14.01
CA GLN A 59 8.94 -18.90 13.26
C GLN A 59 7.50 -18.90 12.75
N THR A 60 6.55 -18.48 13.58
CA THR A 60 5.15 -18.35 13.21
C THR A 60 4.98 -17.28 12.13
N MET A 61 5.58 -16.09 12.32
CA MET A 61 5.58 -15.02 11.31
C MET A 61 6.22 -15.43 10.01
N LYS A 62 7.34 -16.18 10.03
CA LYS A 62 7.98 -16.65 8.80
C LYS A 62 7.04 -17.56 8.00
N LYS A 63 6.37 -18.51 8.66
CA LYS A 63 5.40 -19.40 8.00
C LYS A 63 4.22 -18.61 7.45
N ALA A 64 3.63 -17.73 8.26
CA ALA A 64 2.50 -16.89 7.88
C ALA A 64 2.86 -15.99 6.69
N SER A 65 4.04 -15.36 6.71
CA SER A 65 4.51 -14.47 5.64
C SER A 65 4.73 -15.23 4.32
N ILE A 66 5.34 -16.42 4.37
CA ILE A 66 5.52 -17.25 3.16
C ILE A 66 4.16 -17.60 2.55
N ILE A 67 3.21 -18.07 3.36
CA ILE A 67 1.87 -18.42 2.89
C ILE A 67 1.18 -17.19 2.31
N SER A 68 1.22 -16.06 3.03
CA SER A 68 0.60 -14.82 2.59
C SER A 68 1.18 -14.35 1.25
N ILE A 69 2.51 -14.30 1.10
CA ILE A 69 3.14 -13.86 -0.15
C ILE A 69 2.75 -14.78 -1.32
N VAL A 70 2.78 -16.10 -1.13
CA VAL A 70 2.41 -17.06 -2.18
C VAL A 70 0.95 -16.89 -2.60
N VAL A 71 0.04 -16.85 -1.63
CA VAL A 71 -1.39 -16.69 -1.88
C VAL A 71 -1.67 -15.35 -2.56
N THR A 72 -1.15 -14.25 -2.02
CA THR A 72 -1.33 -12.90 -2.57
C THR A 72 -0.77 -12.78 -3.99
N THR A 73 0.43 -13.33 -4.25
CA THR A 73 1.02 -13.32 -5.60
C THR A 73 0.14 -14.07 -6.59
N MET A 74 -0.35 -15.25 -6.21
CA MET A 74 -1.27 -16.02 -7.05
C MET A 74 -2.54 -15.23 -7.36
N PHE A 75 -3.16 -14.61 -6.35
CA PHE A 75 -4.34 -13.77 -6.56
C PHE A 75 -4.06 -12.58 -7.47
N TYR A 76 -2.94 -11.86 -7.29
CA TYR A 76 -2.60 -10.74 -8.16
C TYR A 76 -2.36 -11.16 -9.61
N LEU A 77 -1.68 -12.28 -9.84
CA LEU A 77 -1.47 -12.81 -11.20
C LEU A 77 -2.77 -13.27 -11.83
N LEU A 78 -3.66 -13.92 -11.07
CA LEU A 78 -4.96 -14.35 -11.56
C LEU A 78 -5.87 -13.15 -11.87
N CYS A 79 -6.01 -12.20 -10.96
CA CYS A 79 -6.85 -11.02 -11.14
C CYS A 79 -6.31 -10.11 -12.25
N GLY A 80 -5.01 -9.81 -12.23
CA GLY A 80 -4.37 -8.98 -13.26
C GLY A 80 -4.38 -9.66 -14.64
N GLY A 81 -4.06 -10.95 -14.68
CA GLY A 81 -4.05 -11.75 -15.92
C GLY A 81 -5.44 -11.92 -16.52
N SER A 82 -6.44 -12.27 -15.72
CA SER A 82 -7.83 -12.40 -16.20
C SER A 82 -8.46 -11.06 -16.56
N GLY A 83 -8.19 -10.01 -15.79
CA GLY A 83 -8.63 -8.65 -16.12
C GLY A 83 -8.06 -8.19 -17.45
N TYR A 84 -6.75 -8.36 -17.67
CA TYR A 84 -6.11 -8.03 -18.94
C TYR A 84 -6.56 -8.94 -20.09
N ALA A 85 -6.82 -10.23 -19.83
CA ALA A 85 -7.39 -11.14 -20.82
C ALA A 85 -8.81 -10.72 -21.25
N ALA A 86 -9.59 -10.13 -20.34
CA ALA A 86 -10.97 -9.70 -20.59
C ALA A 86 -11.06 -8.31 -21.24
N PHE A 87 -10.19 -7.36 -20.88
CA PHE A 87 -10.28 -5.97 -21.33
C PHE A 87 -9.19 -5.53 -22.30
N GLY A 88 -8.09 -6.30 -22.44
CA GLY A 88 -6.98 -5.99 -23.34
C GLY A 88 -6.42 -4.58 -23.12
N ASP A 89 -6.28 -3.82 -24.21
CA ASP A 89 -5.78 -2.44 -24.19
C ASP A 89 -6.69 -1.46 -23.42
N HIS A 90 -7.94 -1.83 -23.16
CA HIS A 90 -8.90 -1.03 -22.40
C HIS A 90 -8.92 -1.36 -20.90
N THR A 91 -7.95 -2.13 -20.40
CA THR A 91 -7.91 -2.52 -18.98
C THR A 91 -7.77 -1.27 -18.08
N PRO A 92 -8.75 -0.99 -17.21
CA PRO A 92 -8.68 0.14 -16.31
C PRO A 92 -7.74 -0.16 -15.12
N GLY A 93 -7.16 0.89 -14.52
CA GLY A 93 -6.32 0.73 -13.33
C GLY A 93 -7.05 0.15 -12.12
N ASN A 94 -8.31 0.54 -11.93
CA ASN A 94 -9.22 -0.15 -11.04
C ASN A 94 -10.17 -1.03 -11.87
N LEU A 95 -10.01 -2.35 -11.81
CA LEU A 95 -10.84 -3.30 -12.58
C LEU A 95 -12.35 -3.07 -12.37
N MET A 96 -12.78 -2.62 -11.19
CA MET A 96 -14.18 -2.38 -10.89
C MET A 96 -14.80 -1.27 -11.75
N THR A 97 -14.00 -0.31 -12.23
CA THR A 97 -14.52 0.76 -13.10
C THR A 97 -14.77 0.26 -14.53
N GLY A 98 -14.15 -0.84 -14.95
CA GLY A 98 -14.36 -1.44 -16.27
C GLY A 98 -15.72 -2.15 -16.40
N PHE A 99 -16.28 -2.61 -15.27
CA PHE A 99 -17.55 -3.33 -15.25
C PHE A 99 -18.78 -2.42 -15.13
N GLY A 100 -18.62 -1.11 -14.93
CA GLY A 100 -19.72 -0.19 -14.60
C GLY A 100 -20.91 -0.14 -15.58
N PHE A 101 -20.76 -0.69 -16.79
CA PHE A 101 -21.80 -0.77 -17.82
C PHE A 101 -22.30 -2.21 -18.10
N TYR A 102 -21.78 -3.20 -17.38
CA TYR A 102 -22.12 -4.61 -17.58
C TYR A 102 -23.17 -5.07 -16.56
N GLU A 103 -24.24 -5.69 -17.05
CA GLU A 103 -25.23 -6.33 -16.20
C GLU A 103 -24.66 -7.63 -15.60
N PRO A 104 -24.89 -7.94 -14.31
CA PRO A 104 -25.80 -7.25 -13.38
C PRO A 104 -25.11 -6.27 -12.41
N TYR A 105 -25.67 -5.05 -12.29
CA TYR A 105 -25.14 -3.97 -11.46
C TYR A 105 -25.01 -4.31 -9.96
N TRP A 106 -25.89 -5.14 -9.41
CA TRP A 106 -25.85 -5.51 -7.98
C TRP A 106 -24.55 -6.22 -7.57
N LEU A 107 -23.94 -6.96 -8.50
CA LEU A 107 -22.70 -7.70 -8.23
C LEU A 107 -21.51 -6.73 -8.08
N ILE A 108 -21.51 -5.67 -8.89
CA ILE A 108 -20.52 -4.59 -8.83
C ILE A 108 -20.70 -3.80 -7.54
N ASP A 109 -21.95 -3.49 -7.16
CA ASP A 109 -22.26 -2.79 -5.91
C ASP A 109 -21.84 -3.61 -4.69
N LEU A 110 -22.10 -4.91 -4.69
CA LEU A 110 -21.66 -5.82 -3.63
C LEU A 110 -20.13 -5.87 -3.54
N ALA A 111 -19.44 -5.99 -4.68
CA ALA A 111 -17.98 -5.99 -4.71
C ALA A 111 -17.40 -4.66 -4.18
N ASN A 112 -17.97 -3.52 -4.58
CA ASN A 112 -17.59 -2.21 -4.05
C ASN A 112 -17.87 -2.10 -2.54
N ALA A 113 -18.99 -2.63 -2.04
CA ALA A 113 -19.27 -2.67 -0.61
C ALA A 113 -18.23 -3.51 0.17
N CYS A 114 -17.82 -4.65 -0.37
CA CYS A 114 -16.74 -5.47 0.19
C CYS A 114 -15.39 -4.71 0.19
N VAL A 115 -15.06 -4.00 -0.89
CA VAL A 115 -13.85 -3.16 -0.96
C VAL A 115 -13.89 -2.07 0.11
N VAL A 116 -15.03 -1.38 0.28
CA VAL A 116 -15.19 -0.37 1.34
C VAL A 116 -15.00 -0.99 2.72
N LEU A 117 -15.63 -2.13 3.01
CA LEU A 117 -15.47 -2.83 4.29
C LEU A 117 -14.00 -3.19 4.55
N HIS A 118 -13.31 -3.73 3.55
CA HIS A 118 -11.89 -4.06 3.64
C HIS A 118 -11.02 -2.81 3.89
N LEU A 119 -11.23 -1.73 3.12
CA LEU A 119 -10.47 -0.50 3.24
C LEU A 119 -10.69 0.21 4.58
N VAL A 120 -11.91 0.17 5.13
CA VAL A 120 -12.18 0.68 6.48
C VAL A 120 -11.36 -0.08 7.53
N GLY A 121 -11.30 -1.42 7.43
CA GLY A 121 -10.46 -2.24 8.30
C GLY A 121 -8.97 -1.91 8.16
N GLY A 122 -8.48 -1.82 6.93
CA GLY A 122 -7.09 -1.44 6.63
C GLY A 122 -6.75 -0.05 7.18
N TYR A 123 -7.62 0.94 6.95
CA TYR A 123 -7.44 2.30 7.46
C TYR A 123 -7.27 2.31 8.98
N GLN A 124 -8.05 1.52 9.72
CA GLN A 124 -7.87 1.42 11.17
C GLN A 124 -6.52 0.81 11.53
N ILE A 125 -6.15 -0.33 10.95
CA ILE A 125 -4.89 -1.02 11.26
C ILE A 125 -3.68 -0.11 11.02
N TYR A 126 -3.64 0.63 9.91
CA TYR A 126 -2.53 1.54 9.60
C TYR A 126 -2.57 2.84 10.40
N SER A 127 -3.76 3.35 10.76
CA SER A 127 -3.87 4.62 11.48
C SER A 127 -3.53 4.49 12.97
N GLN A 128 -3.78 3.33 13.61
CA GLN A 128 -3.55 3.20 15.06
C GLN A 128 -2.09 3.41 15.47
N PRO A 129 -1.07 2.77 14.84
CA PRO A 129 0.33 3.00 15.17
C PRO A 129 0.75 4.46 14.94
N LEU A 130 0.27 5.08 13.85
CA LEU A 130 0.51 6.51 13.57
C LEU A 130 -0.04 7.39 14.70
N PHE A 131 -1.26 7.14 15.14
CA PHE A 131 -1.89 7.89 16.21
C PHE A 131 -1.15 7.72 17.53
N ALA A 132 -0.75 6.49 17.87
CA ALA A 132 0.03 6.22 19.08
C ALA A 132 1.37 6.97 19.06
N ASN A 133 2.12 6.92 17.95
CA ASN A 133 3.41 7.58 17.81
C ASN A 133 3.31 9.11 17.90
N VAL A 134 2.31 9.71 17.24
CA VAL A 134 2.12 11.17 17.31
C VAL A 134 1.64 11.61 18.69
N GLU A 135 0.74 10.84 19.32
CA GLU A 135 0.27 11.14 20.67
C GLU A 135 1.42 11.05 21.70
N GLN A 136 2.29 10.05 21.61
CA GLN A 136 3.49 9.93 22.44
C GLN A 136 4.44 11.11 22.22
N TRP A 137 4.74 11.43 20.97
CA TRP A 137 5.62 12.55 20.63
C TRP A 137 5.09 13.90 21.14
N LEU A 138 3.77 14.12 21.03
CA LEU A 138 3.13 15.31 21.58
C LEU A 138 3.21 15.34 23.11
N ALA A 139 3.03 14.19 23.77
CA ALA A 139 3.14 14.08 25.23
C ALA A 139 4.57 14.38 25.73
N GLU A 140 5.59 13.90 25.02
CA GLU A 140 7.00 14.15 25.34
C GLU A 140 7.40 15.62 25.13
N LYS A 141 6.92 16.26 24.06
CA LYS A 141 7.26 17.66 23.74
C LYS A 141 6.46 18.71 24.52
N LEU A 142 5.25 18.40 24.98
CA LEU A 142 4.36 19.34 25.69
C LEU A 142 4.07 18.91 27.14
N PRO A 143 5.08 18.62 27.98
CA PRO A 143 4.87 18.09 29.34
C PRO A 143 4.14 19.08 30.27
N HIS A 144 4.22 20.39 30.00
CA HIS A 144 3.66 21.44 30.84
C HIS A 144 2.25 21.93 30.45
N ARG A 145 1.67 21.48 29.33
CA ARG A 145 0.29 21.86 28.95
C ARG A 145 -0.72 20.82 29.46
N GLY A 146 -0.77 20.65 30.79
CA GLY A 146 -1.66 19.71 31.50
C GLY A 146 -3.18 19.94 31.32
N VAL A 147 -3.59 20.91 30.50
CA VAL A 147 -4.99 21.16 30.10
C VAL A 147 -5.36 20.41 28.82
N LEU A 148 -4.38 20.14 27.94
CA LEU A 148 -4.60 19.54 26.63
C LEU A 148 -4.67 18.00 26.68
N ASN A 149 -4.11 17.41 27.74
CA ASN A 149 -4.11 15.97 28.01
C ASN A 149 -5.17 15.55 29.04
N LYS A 150 -6.13 16.44 29.37
CA LYS A 150 -7.24 16.11 30.27
C LYS A 150 -8.28 15.28 29.51
N ASP A 151 -8.53 14.08 30.00
CA ASP A 151 -9.66 13.25 29.61
C ASP A 151 -10.95 13.88 30.12
N TYR A 152 -11.67 14.60 29.27
CA TYR A 152 -13.01 15.08 29.59
C TYR A 152 -14.00 13.92 29.45
N ARG A 153 -14.68 13.55 30.54
CA ARG A 153 -15.71 12.50 30.51
C ARG A 153 -17.07 13.11 30.21
N LEU A 154 -17.52 13.00 28.96
CA LEU A 154 -18.90 13.34 28.62
C LEU A 154 -19.81 12.13 28.91
N LYS A 155 -20.72 12.26 29.86
CA LYS A 155 -21.82 11.31 30.07
C LYS A 155 -23.03 11.79 29.27
N LEU A 156 -23.33 11.10 28.17
CA LEU A 156 -24.61 11.24 27.47
C LEU A 156 -25.65 10.32 28.12
N PRO A 157 -26.93 10.72 28.18
CA PRO A 157 -27.96 10.02 28.96
C PRO A 157 -28.30 8.59 28.49
N LEU A 158 -27.76 8.13 27.34
CA LEU A 158 -28.03 6.80 26.75
C LEU A 158 -26.78 6.05 26.25
N LEU A 159 -25.57 6.58 26.47
CA LEU A 159 -24.32 5.98 25.98
C LEU A 159 -23.26 5.89 27.08
N ALA A 160 -22.35 4.92 26.95
CA ALA A 160 -21.20 4.79 27.82
C ALA A 160 -20.38 6.10 27.84
N ALA A 161 -19.83 6.47 29.01
CA ALA A 161 -19.11 7.72 29.18
C ALA A 161 -17.95 7.86 28.17
N PHE A 162 -17.99 8.88 27.32
CA PHE A 162 -16.95 9.14 26.33
C PHE A 162 -15.78 9.88 26.99
N ARG A 163 -14.57 9.31 26.88
CA ARG A 163 -13.33 10.03 27.21
C ARG A 163 -12.91 10.84 25.99
N LEU A 164 -13.05 12.15 26.07
CA LEU A 164 -12.65 13.08 25.03
C LEU A 164 -11.36 13.76 25.44
N ASN A 165 -10.30 13.51 24.68
CA ASN A 165 -9.08 14.28 24.73
C ASN A 165 -9.13 15.24 23.51
N PRO A 166 -9.21 16.56 23.71
CA PRO A 166 -9.40 17.52 22.63
C PRO A 166 -8.25 17.52 21.63
N LEU A 167 -7.02 17.21 22.07
CA LEU A 167 -5.86 17.05 21.18
C LEU A 167 -6.00 15.82 20.29
N ARG A 168 -6.44 14.68 20.85
CA ARG A 168 -6.69 13.47 20.05
C ARG A 168 -7.80 13.70 19.03
N LEU A 169 -8.88 14.37 19.44
CA LEU A 169 -9.99 14.68 18.54
C LEU A 169 -9.54 15.61 17.41
N CYS A 170 -8.88 16.72 17.75
CA CYS A 170 -8.36 17.66 16.76
C CYS A 170 -7.40 17.00 15.77
N PHE A 171 -6.45 16.21 16.27
CA PHE A 171 -5.47 15.54 15.42
C PHE A 171 -6.12 14.50 14.50
N ARG A 172 -7.01 13.64 15.02
CA ARG A 172 -7.69 12.63 14.21
C ARG A 172 -8.60 13.25 13.16
N SER A 173 -9.32 14.32 13.50
CA SER A 173 -10.12 15.08 12.53
C SER A 173 -9.25 15.74 11.46
N ALA A 174 -8.14 16.38 11.85
CA ALA A 174 -7.20 16.97 10.89
C ALA A 174 -6.58 15.92 9.96
N TYR A 175 -6.24 14.75 10.49
CA TYR A 175 -5.75 13.62 9.70
C TYR A 175 -6.77 13.17 8.65
N VAL A 176 -8.02 12.93 9.04
CA VAL A 176 -9.11 12.54 8.12
C VAL A 176 -9.36 13.61 7.05
N VAL A 177 -9.41 14.89 7.45
CA VAL A 177 -9.62 15.99 6.49
C VAL A 177 -8.46 16.05 5.49
N THR A 178 -7.21 15.91 5.96
CA THR A 178 -6.03 15.96 5.10
C THR A 178 -6.02 14.80 4.10
N THR A 179 -6.28 13.57 4.55
CA THR A 179 -6.32 12.39 3.66
C THR A 179 -7.46 12.49 2.65
N THR A 180 -8.62 13.03 3.05
CA THR A 180 -9.76 13.28 2.15
C THR A 180 -9.42 14.32 1.09
N VAL A 181 -8.78 15.44 1.48
CA VAL A 181 -8.34 16.48 0.53
C VAL A 181 -7.34 15.89 -0.47
N ILE A 182 -6.37 15.09 -0.02
CA ILE A 182 -5.41 14.42 -0.90
C ILE A 182 -6.13 13.51 -1.90
N ALA A 183 -7.11 12.71 -1.44
CA ALA A 183 -7.89 11.82 -2.30
C ALA A 183 -8.69 12.57 -3.37
N ILE A 184 -9.22 13.76 -3.05
CA ILE A 184 -9.93 14.61 -4.01
C ILE A 184 -8.97 15.23 -5.03
N VAL A 185 -7.79 15.68 -4.58
CA VAL A 185 -6.81 16.35 -5.46
C VAL A 185 -6.14 15.36 -6.42
N PHE A 186 -5.93 14.12 -6.00
CA PHE A 186 -5.29 13.08 -6.80
C PHE A 186 -6.19 11.84 -6.91
N PRO A 187 -7.14 11.81 -7.87
CA PRO A 187 -7.99 10.65 -8.10
C PRO A 187 -7.35 9.63 -9.08
N TYR A 188 -6.01 9.52 -9.10
CA TYR A 188 -5.26 8.71 -10.06
C TYR A 188 -4.73 7.44 -9.41
N PHE A 189 -5.51 6.36 -9.49
CA PHE A 189 -5.25 5.13 -8.72
C PHE A 189 -3.83 4.58 -8.95
N ASN A 190 -3.50 4.14 -10.17
CA ASN A 190 -2.20 3.52 -10.43
C ASN A 190 -1.02 4.50 -10.22
N GLN A 191 -1.14 5.74 -10.69
CA GLN A 191 -0.04 6.70 -10.60
C GLN A 191 0.37 6.96 -9.13
N ILE A 192 -0.60 7.07 -8.22
CA ILE A 192 -0.34 7.29 -6.80
C ILE A 192 0.25 6.03 -6.16
N LEU A 193 -0.29 4.85 -6.47
CA LEU A 193 0.25 3.59 -5.94
C LEU A 193 1.70 3.40 -6.40
N GLY A 194 2.00 3.65 -7.66
CA GLY A 194 3.35 3.59 -8.19
C GLY A 194 4.32 4.57 -7.52
N VAL A 195 3.91 5.81 -7.27
CA VAL A 195 4.71 6.79 -6.51
C VAL A 195 4.96 6.30 -5.08
N LEU A 196 3.92 5.84 -4.38
CA LEU A 196 4.05 5.32 -3.02
C LEU A 196 4.93 4.06 -2.97
N GLY A 197 4.82 3.18 -3.96
CA GLY A 197 5.67 2.00 -4.11
C GLY A 197 7.14 2.38 -4.33
N GLY A 198 7.40 3.32 -5.25
CA GLY A 198 8.74 3.81 -5.55
C GLY A 198 9.42 4.48 -4.35
N ILE A 199 8.67 5.22 -3.53
CA ILE A 199 9.20 5.88 -2.33
C ILE A 199 9.42 4.89 -1.19
N ASN A 200 8.46 4.01 -0.91
CA ASN A 200 8.47 3.20 0.31
C ASN A 200 9.24 1.89 0.17
N PHE A 201 9.21 1.25 -1.00
CA PHE A 201 9.68 -0.12 -1.16
C PHE A 201 11.17 -0.29 -0.87
N TRP A 202 12.04 0.53 -1.49
CA TRP A 202 13.48 0.41 -1.25
C TRP A 202 13.88 0.67 0.20
N PRO A 203 13.53 1.82 0.83
CA PRO A 203 13.97 2.07 2.19
C PRO A 203 13.44 1.04 3.18
N LEU A 204 12.14 0.72 3.11
CA LEU A 204 11.44 -0.05 4.14
C LEU A 204 11.52 -1.56 3.95
N THR A 205 11.47 -2.04 2.70
CA THR A 205 11.44 -3.48 2.40
C THR A 205 12.81 -4.05 2.07
N ILE A 206 13.75 -3.22 1.59
CA ILE A 206 15.06 -3.68 1.14
C ILE A 206 16.19 -3.14 2.02
N TYR A 207 16.38 -1.83 2.05
CA TYR A 207 17.54 -1.20 2.67
C TYR A 207 17.58 -1.42 4.18
N PHE A 208 16.53 -1.04 4.93
CA PHE A 208 16.52 -1.19 6.38
C PHE A 208 16.69 -2.65 6.82
N PRO A 209 15.95 -3.64 6.29
CA PRO A 209 16.14 -5.04 6.67
C PRO A 209 17.55 -5.56 6.35
N VAL A 210 18.14 -5.17 5.20
CA VAL A 210 19.51 -5.55 4.84
C VAL A 210 20.52 -4.95 5.81
N GLU A 211 20.41 -3.67 6.15
CA GLU A 211 21.30 -3.02 7.11
C GLU A 211 21.17 -3.62 8.51
N MET A 212 19.95 -3.87 8.96
CA MET A 212 19.67 -4.55 10.22
C MET A 212 20.33 -5.93 10.25
N TYR A 213 20.19 -6.71 9.18
CA TYR A 213 20.78 -8.05 9.09
C TYR A 213 22.31 -8.03 9.10
N LEU A 214 22.93 -7.11 8.33
CA LEU A 214 24.39 -6.93 8.29
C LEU A 214 24.94 -6.57 9.68
N LYS A 215 24.27 -5.66 10.39
CA LYS A 215 24.67 -5.20 11.72
C LYS A 215 24.43 -6.25 12.82
N GLN A 216 23.29 -6.93 12.79
CA GLN A 216 22.94 -7.92 13.81
C GLN A 216 23.75 -9.20 13.67
N SER A 217 24.11 -9.60 12.44
CA SER A 217 24.89 -10.81 12.16
C SER A 217 26.40 -10.57 12.14
N ASP A 218 26.85 -9.36 12.47
CA ASP A 218 28.26 -8.92 12.47
C ASP A 218 29.03 -9.35 11.21
N ILE A 219 28.42 -9.14 10.03
CA ILE A 219 29.03 -9.58 8.77
C ILE A 219 30.16 -8.62 8.40
N GLU A 220 31.38 -9.15 8.37
CA GLU A 220 32.57 -8.40 7.96
C GLU A 220 32.40 -7.77 6.57
N ALA A 221 32.85 -6.52 6.45
CA ALA A 221 32.85 -5.80 5.20
C ALA A 221 33.67 -6.56 4.14
N TRP A 222 33.25 -6.46 2.88
CA TRP A 222 33.92 -7.09 1.73
C TRP A 222 33.88 -8.62 1.69
N THR A 223 33.20 -9.28 2.62
CA THR A 223 32.85 -10.69 2.45
C THR A 223 31.90 -10.87 1.27
N ALA A 224 31.88 -12.06 0.67
CA ALA A 224 30.99 -12.36 -0.46
C ALA A 224 29.50 -12.11 -0.11
N LYS A 225 29.08 -12.46 1.11
CA LYS A 225 27.72 -12.20 1.61
C LYS A 225 27.42 -10.70 1.72
N TRP A 226 28.38 -9.91 2.23
CA TRP A 226 28.24 -8.46 2.33
C TRP A 226 28.09 -7.81 0.94
N ILE A 227 28.96 -8.20 -0.01
CA ILE A 227 28.92 -7.68 -1.38
C ILE A 227 27.60 -8.06 -2.07
N MET A 228 27.15 -9.30 -1.89
CA MET A 228 25.87 -9.78 -2.43
C MET A 228 24.69 -8.95 -1.92
N LEU A 229 24.58 -8.75 -0.60
CA LEU A 229 23.48 -8.00 0.01
C LEU A 229 23.51 -6.51 -0.38
N ARG A 230 24.70 -5.90 -0.46
CA ARG A 230 24.87 -4.51 -0.90
C ARG A 230 24.50 -4.32 -2.37
N THR A 231 24.96 -5.23 -3.23
CA THR A 231 24.62 -5.23 -4.67
C THR A 231 23.12 -5.41 -4.86
N PHE A 232 22.50 -6.34 -4.11
CA PHE A 232 21.05 -6.54 -4.10
C PHE A 232 20.30 -5.25 -3.74
N SER A 233 20.68 -4.59 -2.64
CA SER A 233 20.06 -3.32 -2.24
C SER A 233 20.25 -2.22 -3.28
N ALA A 234 21.44 -2.13 -3.91
CA ALA A 234 21.72 -1.13 -4.95
C ALA A 234 20.90 -1.37 -6.23
N ILE A 235 20.70 -2.63 -6.66
CA ILE A 235 19.86 -2.96 -7.81
C ILE A 235 18.43 -2.51 -7.57
N PHE A 236 17.86 -2.83 -6.41
CA PHE A 236 16.49 -2.41 -6.07
C PHE A 236 16.35 -0.90 -5.88
N LEU A 237 17.43 -0.18 -5.49
CA LEU A 237 17.43 1.28 -5.50
C LEU A 237 17.23 1.81 -6.92
N VAL A 238 17.97 1.29 -7.90
CA VAL A 238 17.85 1.71 -9.30
C VAL A 238 16.45 1.39 -9.84
N VAL A 239 15.92 0.19 -9.56
CA VAL A 239 14.57 -0.22 -9.98
C VAL A 239 13.49 0.70 -9.38
N THR A 240 13.58 1.02 -8.09
CA THR A 240 12.59 1.88 -7.43
C THR A 240 12.68 3.34 -7.85
N VAL A 241 13.89 3.86 -8.10
CA VAL A 241 14.07 5.20 -8.69
C VAL A 241 13.47 5.25 -10.08
N PHE A 242 13.72 4.23 -10.91
CA PHE A 242 13.11 4.13 -12.23
C PHE A 242 11.58 4.15 -12.13
N ALA A 243 11.02 3.26 -11.29
CA ALA A 243 9.57 3.18 -11.05
C ALA A 243 8.98 4.50 -10.59
N LEU A 244 9.62 5.18 -9.63
CA LEU A 244 9.19 6.48 -9.11
C LEU A 244 9.12 7.54 -10.22
N ILE A 245 10.14 7.59 -11.08
CA ILE A 245 10.17 8.53 -12.22
C ILE A 245 9.00 8.23 -13.18
N GLY A 246 8.76 6.96 -13.50
CA GLY A 246 7.65 6.56 -14.37
C GLY A 246 6.29 6.92 -13.79
N SER A 247 6.08 6.67 -12.50
CA SER A 247 4.81 7.02 -11.84
C SER A 247 4.60 8.53 -11.71
N ILE A 248 5.65 9.32 -11.52
CA ILE A 248 5.58 10.79 -11.52
C ILE A 248 5.24 11.30 -12.93
N GLU A 249 5.89 10.77 -13.96
CA GLU A 249 5.57 11.11 -15.36
C GLU A 249 4.10 10.80 -15.65
N GLY A 250 3.63 9.59 -15.31
CA GLY A 250 2.23 9.21 -15.48
C GLY A 250 1.27 10.13 -14.73
N LEU A 251 1.64 10.58 -13.52
CA LEU A 251 0.84 11.52 -12.73
C LEU A 251 0.75 12.91 -13.38
N ILE A 252 1.88 13.40 -13.90
CA ILE A 252 1.95 14.70 -14.59
C ILE A 252 1.14 14.64 -15.89
N SER A 253 1.33 13.59 -16.68
CA SER A 253 0.63 13.38 -17.94
C SER A 253 -0.88 13.27 -17.74
N ALA A 254 -1.35 12.55 -16.70
CA ALA A 254 -2.77 12.46 -16.36
C ALA A 254 -3.37 13.74 -15.75
N LYS A 255 -2.53 14.63 -15.21
CA LYS A 255 -2.95 15.96 -14.72
C LYS A 255 -3.09 16.98 -15.84
N LEU A 256 -2.32 16.83 -16.91
CA LEU A 256 -2.25 17.76 -18.04
C LEU A 256 -3.17 17.39 -19.21
N SER A 257 -3.70 16.16 -19.24
CA SER A 257 -4.72 15.68 -20.18
C SER A 257 -6.12 16.16 -19.82
#